data_AF-A0A1T4R6P5-F1
#
_entry.id   AF-A0A1T4R6P5-F1
#
_cell.length_a   1.000
_cell.length_b   1.000
_cell.length_c   1.000
_cell.angle_alpha   90.00
_cell.angle_beta   90.00
_cell.angle_gamma   90.00
#
_symmetry.space_group_name_H-M   'P 1'
#
loop_
_entity.id
_entity.type
_entity.pdbx_description
1 polymer ?
#
loop_
_entity_poly.entity_id
_entity_poly.type
_entity_poly.pdbx_seq_one_letter_code
_entity_poly.pdbx_strand_id
1 'polypeptide(L)'
;MPSYGPEMRGGTANCTVIVSQERIASPVVSSPSTAVVMNRPSLDKFEDQVQEGGNLFINTSLISKESDRDDINVIEVPANEIANELGNSKVANMVMLGAFITQTGVIDFDSVMEALENVLPEHRHNLLPLNEKALQRGKEVVEG
;
A
#
# COMPACT_ATOMS: atom_id res chain seq x y z
N MET A 1 13.53 2.50 2.14
CA MET A 1 14.56 2.46 1.10
C MET A 1 13.91 2.10 -0.23
N PRO A 2 13.83 3.05 -1.17
CA PRO A 2 13.37 2.76 -2.52
C PRO A 2 14.43 1.96 -3.28
N SER A 3 14.02 0.93 -4.01
CA SER A 3 14.85 0.20 -4.95
C SER A 3 14.14 0.16 -6.29
N TYR A 4 14.91 0.41 -7.35
CA TYR A 4 14.44 0.45 -8.72
C TYR A 4 15.17 -0.64 -9.50
N GLY A 5 14.42 -1.49 -10.20
CA GLY A 5 15.02 -2.39 -11.19
C GLY A 5 15.67 -1.60 -12.33
N PRO A 6 16.62 -2.20 -13.07
CA PRO A 6 17.27 -1.57 -14.23
C PRO A 6 16.32 -1.21 -15.39
N GLU A 7 15.07 -1.69 -15.34
CA GLU A 7 14.02 -1.41 -16.32
C GLU A 7 13.36 -0.05 -16.05
N MET A 8 13.96 1.02 -16.60
CA MET A 8 13.50 2.41 -16.45
C MET A 8 12.12 2.74 -17.06
N ARG A 9 11.33 1.74 -17.48
CA ARG A 9 9.94 1.95 -17.90
C ARG A 9 9.12 0.67 -17.69
N GLY A 10 8.26 0.67 -16.67
CA GLY A 10 7.33 -0.43 -16.38
C GLY A 10 7.85 -1.55 -15.49
N GLY A 11 9.11 -1.47 -15.01
CA GLY A 11 9.67 -2.44 -14.07
C GLY A 11 9.12 -2.31 -12.65
N THR A 12 9.45 -3.28 -11.78
CA THR A 12 9.09 -3.22 -10.35
C THR A 12 9.86 -2.10 -9.63
N ALA A 13 9.12 -1.20 -8.99
CA ALA A 13 9.66 -0.33 -7.95
C ALA A 13 9.15 -0.82 -6.60
N ASN A 14 10.06 -1.01 -5.64
CA ASN A 14 9.70 -1.40 -4.27
C ASN A 14 10.26 -0.40 -3.27
N CYS A 15 9.53 -0.17 -2.19
CA CYS A 15 9.98 0.66 -1.09
C CYS A 15 9.77 -0.09 0.21
N THR A 16 10.82 -0.17 1.03
CA THR A 16 10.75 -0.71 2.39
C THR A 16 10.67 0.42 3.39
N VAL A 17 9.67 0.42 4.27
CA VAL A 17 9.52 1.39 5.35
C VAL A 17 9.64 0.64 6.68
N ILE A 18 10.46 1.16 7.59
CA ILE A 18 10.62 0.63 8.95
C ILE A 18 10.18 1.73 9.91
N VAL A 19 9.21 1.44 10.75
CA VAL A 19 8.70 2.36 11.79
C VAL A 19 8.88 1.67 13.15
N SER A 20 9.50 2.36 14.10
CA SER A 20 9.71 1.86 15.46
C SER A 20 9.71 3.00 16.45
N GLN A 21 9.21 2.76 17.67
CA GLN A 21 9.35 3.68 18.80
C GLN A 21 10.77 3.62 19.41
N GLU A 22 11.54 2.58 19.07
CA GLU A 22 12.91 2.38 19.48
C GLU A 22 13.90 2.64 18.34
N ARG A 23 15.19 2.75 18.67
CA ARG A 23 16.23 2.98 17.67
C ARG A 23 16.31 1.81 16.70
N ILE A 24 16.26 2.13 15.41
CA ILE A 24 16.47 1.16 14.33
C ILE A 24 17.96 0.84 14.20
N ALA A 25 18.33 -0.42 14.42
CA ALA A 25 19.73 -0.88 14.38
C ALA A 25 20.23 -1.18 12.96
N SER A 26 19.33 -1.55 12.04
CA SER A 26 19.66 -1.86 10.64
C SER A 26 18.53 -1.44 9.70
N PRO A 27 18.84 -0.89 8.51
CA PRO A 27 17.85 -0.56 7.49
C PRO A 27 17.45 -1.74 6.61
N VAL A 28 18.04 -2.92 6.80
CA VAL A 28 17.78 -4.12 6.00
C VAL A 28 16.61 -4.89 6.59
N VAL A 29 15.59 -5.18 5.78
CA VAL A 29 14.44 -6.01 6.16
C VAL A 29 14.48 -7.29 5.35
N SER A 30 14.72 -8.42 6.04
CA SER A 30 14.67 -9.76 5.44
C SER A 30 13.29 -10.40 5.52
N SER A 31 12.50 -10.02 6.54
CA SER A 31 11.20 -10.62 6.83
C SER A 31 10.22 -9.52 7.25
N PRO A 32 9.57 -8.82 6.30
CA PRO A 32 8.60 -7.77 6.64
C PRO A 32 7.36 -8.32 7.36
N SER A 33 6.84 -7.54 8.30
CA SER A 33 5.54 -7.79 8.94
C SER A 33 4.36 -7.49 8.02
N THR A 34 4.57 -6.72 6.97
CA THR A 34 3.56 -6.40 5.98
C THR A 34 4.18 -6.17 4.60
N ALA A 35 3.59 -6.75 3.57
CA ALA A 35 3.90 -6.44 2.17
C ALA A 35 2.66 -5.88 1.46
N VAL A 36 2.86 -4.84 0.66
CA VAL A 36 1.82 -4.26 -0.20
C VAL A 36 2.25 -4.45 -1.65
N VAL A 37 1.50 -5.26 -2.40
CA VAL A 37 1.84 -5.62 -3.78
C VAL A 37 0.81 -5.07 -4.76
N MET A 38 1.23 -4.08 -5.54
CA MET A 38 0.36 -3.36 -6.49
C MET A 38 0.32 -3.98 -7.89
N ASN A 39 1.20 -4.95 -8.18
CA ASN A 39 1.28 -5.64 -9.47
C ASN A 39 1.79 -7.08 -9.32
N ARG A 40 1.64 -7.85 -10.39
CA ARG A 40 1.97 -9.28 -10.44
C ARG A 40 3.44 -9.58 -10.10
N PRO A 41 4.44 -8.94 -10.73
CA PRO A 41 5.84 -9.22 -10.42
C PRO A 41 6.23 -8.91 -8.97
N SER A 42 5.58 -7.94 -8.31
CA SER A 42 5.79 -7.67 -6.88
C SER A 42 5.27 -8.81 -6.00
N LEU A 43 4.11 -9.40 -6.32
CA LEU A 43 3.61 -10.57 -5.59
C LEU A 43 4.62 -11.72 -5.68
N ASP A 44 5.01 -12.08 -6.91
CA ASP A 44 5.92 -13.21 -7.17
C ASP A 44 7.30 -13.05 -6.48
N LYS A 45 7.71 -11.80 -6.19
CA LYS A 45 9.02 -11.50 -5.59
C LYS A 45 8.98 -11.40 -4.07
N PHE A 46 7.88 -10.92 -3.49
CA PHE A 46 7.84 -10.51 -2.08
C PHE A 46 6.90 -11.36 -1.21
N GLU A 47 6.02 -12.18 -1.79
CA GLU A 47 5.12 -13.10 -1.07
C GLU A 47 5.89 -13.93 -0.03
N ASP A 48 6.95 -14.61 -0.46
CA ASP A 48 7.74 -15.51 0.40
C ASP A 48 8.55 -14.80 1.50
N GLN A 49 8.72 -13.48 1.41
CA GLN A 49 9.47 -12.72 2.41
C GLN A 49 8.60 -12.34 3.60
N VAL A 50 7.27 -12.29 3.44
CA VAL A 50 6.37 -11.95 4.54
C VAL A 50 6.56 -12.96 5.68
N GLN A 51 6.80 -12.45 6.88
CA GLN A 51 6.94 -13.30 8.06
C GLN A 51 5.62 -14.02 8.37
N GLU A 52 5.70 -15.18 9.03
CA GLU A 52 4.52 -15.89 9.54
C GLU A 52 3.62 -14.97 10.38
N GLY A 53 2.31 -15.02 10.16
CA GLY A 53 1.31 -14.14 10.77
C GLY A 53 1.34 -12.69 10.27
N GLY A 54 2.19 -12.36 9.30
CA GLY A 54 2.25 -11.05 8.67
C GLY A 54 1.07 -10.77 7.73
N ASN A 55 1.02 -9.55 7.19
CA ASN A 55 -0.04 -9.14 6.27
C ASN A 55 0.46 -9.03 4.82
N LEU A 56 -0.31 -9.52 3.86
CA LEU A 56 -0.05 -9.39 2.42
C LEU A 56 -1.23 -8.70 1.75
N PHE A 57 -1.06 -7.44 1.35
CA PHE A 57 -2.07 -6.69 0.61
C PHE A 57 -1.87 -6.87 -0.89
N ILE A 58 -2.91 -7.33 -1.59
CA ILE A 58 -2.87 -7.63 -3.02
C ILE A 58 -3.82 -6.70 -3.78
N ASN A 59 -3.30 -6.02 -4.79
CA ASN A 59 -4.12 -5.26 -5.72
C ASN A 59 -4.81 -6.19 -6.74
N THR A 60 -6.02 -6.65 -6.44
CA THR A 60 -6.75 -7.62 -7.26
C THR A 60 -7.12 -7.10 -8.64
N SER A 61 -7.23 -5.78 -8.81
CA SER A 61 -7.49 -5.18 -10.12
C SER A 61 -6.37 -5.39 -11.15
N LEU A 62 -5.14 -5.72 -10.70
CA LEU A 62 -3.99 -5.98 -11.57
C LEU A 62 -3.36 -7.36 -11.36
N ILE A 63 -3.83 -8.11 -10.36
CA ILE A 63 -3.27 -9.39 -9.95
C ILE A 63 -4.41 -10.39 -9.82
N SER A 64 -4.42 -11.39 -10.70
CA SER A 64 -5.43 -12.45 -10.68
C SER A 64 -4.96 -13.74 -9.99
N LYS A 65 -3.71 -13.78 -9.49
CA LYS A 65 -3.21 -14.93 -8.72
C LYS A 65 -3.53 -14.69 -7.25
N GLU A 66 -4.06 -15.71 -6.62
CA GLU A 66 -4.19 -15.80 -5.18
C GLU A 66 -2.85 -16.14 -4.54
N SER A 67 -2.72 -15.88 -3.24
CA SER A 67 -1.56 -16.35 -2.47
C SER A 67 -1.74 -17.83 -2.16
N ASP A 68 -0.64 -18.60 -2.23
CA ASP A 68 -0.66 -20.04 -1.91
C ASP A 68 -0.30 -20.30 -0.43
N ARG A 69 -0.08 -19.23 0.36
CA ARG A 69 0.34 -19.28 1.76
C ARG A 69 -0.87 -19.29 2.69
N ASP A 70 -0.85 -20.18 3.68
CA ASP A 70 -1.91 -20.37 4.69
C ASP A 70 -1.55 -19.80 6.07
N ASP A 71 -0.32 -19.31 6.22
CA ASP A 71 0.25 -18.83 7.48
C ASP A 71 0.37 -17.30 7.55
N ILE A 72 -0.17 -16.58 6.56
CA ILE A 72 -0.21 -15.11 6.51
C ILE A 72 -1.65 -14.61 6.32
N ASN A 73 -1.89 -13.35 6.69
CA ASN A 73 -3.17 -12.69 6.46
C ASN A 73 -3.15 -12.05 5.07
N VAL A 74 -3.98 -12.56 4.15
CA VAL A 74 -4.10 -12.00 2.80
C VAL A 74 -5.26 -11.01 2.77
N ILE A 75 -4.99 -9.77 2.32
CA ILE A 75 -5.97 -8.69 2.19
C ILE A 75 -6.07 -8.29 0.73
N GLU A 76 -7.21 -8.54 0.14
CA GLU A 76 -7.48 -8.26 -1.28
C GLU A 76 -8.12 -6.89 -1.45
N VAL A 77 -7.52 -6.04 -2.28
CA VAL A 77 -7.99 -4.66 -2.49
C VAL A 77 -8.09 -4.37 -3.99
N PRO A 78 -9.29 -4.12 -4.54
CA PRO A 78 -9.47 -3.76 -5.95
C PRO A 78 -9.12 -2.27 -6.18
N ALA A 79 -7.85 -1.92 -5.92
CA ALA A 79 -7.42 -0.54 -5.77
C ALA A 79 -7.56 0.29 -7.06
N ASN A 80 -7.27 -0.31 -8.22
CA ASN A 80 -7.40 0.40 -9.50
C ASN A 80 -8.86 0.54 -9.92
N GLU A 81 -9.71 -0.45 -9.67
CA GLU A 81 -11.15 -0.36 -9.94
C GLU A 81 -11.77 0.78 -9.14
N ILE A 82 -11.54 0.82 -7.82
CA ILE A 82 -12.03 1.90 -6.96
C ILE A 82 -11.49 3.26 -7.43
N ALA A 83 -10.20 3.37 -7.77
CA ALA A 83 -9.64 4.62 -8.26
C ALA A 83 -10.27 5.08 -9.59
N ASN A 84 -10.63 4.14 -10.47
CA ASN A 84 -11.33 4.43 -11.71
C ASN A 84 -12.78 4.89 -11.45
N GLU A 85 -13.50 4.28 -10.50
CA GLU A 85 -14.82 4.71 -10.06
C GLU A 85 -14.81 6.14 -9.52
N LEU A 86 -13.75 6.51 -8.78
CA LEU A 86 -13.53 7.86 -8.28
C LEU A 86 -13.13 8.87 -9.38
N GLY A 87 -12.99 8.43 -10.63
CA GLY A 87 -12.68 9.26 -11.78
C GLY A 87 -11.19 9.62 -11.94
N ASN A 88 -10.30 8.99 -11.18
CA ASN A 88 -8.87 9.24 -11.28
C ASN A 88 -8.03 8.01 -10.91
N SER A 89 -7.57 7.27 -11.91
CA SER A 89 -6.70 6.10 -11.71
C SER A 89 -5.43 6.36 -10.88
N LYS A 90 -4.99 7.62 -10.76
CA LYS A 90 -3.79 7.99 -9.99
C LYS A 90 -3.97 7.86 -8.48
N VAL A 91 -5.19 7.69 -7.97
CA VAL A 91 -5.43 7.56 -6.52
C VAL A 91 -5.49 6.10 -6.03
N ALA A 92 -5.15 5.12 -6.87
CA ALA A 92 -5.12 3.70 -6.48
C ALA A 92 -4.22 3.42 -5.28
N ASN A 93 -3.09 4.12 -5.18
CA ASN A 93 -2.20 4.01 -4.01
C ASN A 93 -2.86 4.54 -2.72
N MET A 94 -3.75 5.52 -2.80
CA MET A 94 -4.48 6.02 -1.63
C MET A 94 -5.56 5.04 -1.18
N VAL A 95 -6.23 4.36 -2.12
CA VAL A 95 -7.14 3.26 -1.79
C VAL A 95 -6.40 2.17 -1.03
N MET A 96 -5.26 1.73 -1.56
CA MET A 96 -4.42 0.74 -0.88
C MET A 96 -3.92 1.21 0.48
N LEU A 97 -3.53 2.49 0.60
CA LEU A 97 -3.09 3.08 1.86
C LEU A 97 -4.22 3.09 2.89
N GLY A 98 -5.45 3.40 2.49
CA GLY A 98 -6.62 3.35 3.37
C GLY A 98 -6.84 1.96 3.95
N ALA A 99 -6.79 0.93 3.10
CA ALA A 99 -6.88 -0.47 3.53
C ALA A 99 -5.74 -0.85 4.50
N PHE A 100 -4.51 -0.48 4.15
CA PHE A 100 -3.33 -0.73 4.98
C PHE A 100 -3.45 -0.13 6.38
N ILE A 101 -3.88 1.13 6.48
CA ILE A 101 -4.02 1.82 7.76
C ILE A 101 -5.09 1.16 8.61
N THR A 102 -6.25 0.87 8.03
CA THR A 102 -7.37 0.24 8.74
C THR A 102 -7.00 -1.12 9.31
N GLN A 103 -6.31 -1.95 8.54
CA GLN A 103 -5.91 -3.29 8.98
C GLN A 103 -4.78 -3.26 10.01
N THR A 104 -3.81 -2.34 9.89
CA THR A 104 -2.61 -2.33 10.74
C THR A 104 -2.74 -1.45 11.98
N GLY A 105 -3.58 -0.41 11.95
CA GLY A 105 -3.71 0.58 13.03
C GLY A 105 -2.41 1.33 13.35
N VAL A 106 -1.42 1.32 12.44
CA VAL A 106 -0.06 1.83 12.73
C VAL A 106 -0.01 3.37 12.76
N ILE A 107 -0.94 4.03 12.07
CA ILE A 107 -1.07 5.49 12.00
C ILE A 107 -2.54 5.88 11.91
N ASP A 108 -2.88 7.11 12.26
CA ASP A 108 -4.24 7.64 12.14
C ASP A 108 -4.50 8.23 10.75
N PHE A 109 -5.75 8.16 10.27
CA PHE A 109 -6.17 8.76 9.00
C PHE A 109 -5.93 10.28 8.98
N ASP A 110 -6.22 10.95 10.08
CA ASP A 110 -6.04 12.40 10.21
C ASP A 110 -4.56 12.78 10.05
N SER A 111 -3.64 12.00 10.63
CA SER A 111 -2.20 12.20 10.48
C SER A 111 -1.74 12.07 9.02
N VAL A 112 -2.36 11.17 8.25
CA VAL A 112 -2.07 11.03 6.81
C VAL A 112 -2.60 12.20 6.01
N MET A 113 -3.78 12.70 6.32
CA MET A 113 -4.35 13.87 5.66
C MET A 113 -3.53 15.13 5.92
N GLU A 114 -3.11 15.37 7.17
CA GLU A 114 -2.21 16.46 7.52
C GLU A 114 -0.85 16.34 6.79
N ALA A 115 -0.29 15.12 6.71
CA ALA A 115 0.94 14.89 5.96
C ALA A 115 0.77 15.17 4.46
N LEU A 116 -0.36 14.78 3.86
CA LEU A 116 -0.66 15.03 2.46
C LEU A 116 -0.78 16.52 2.15
N GLU A 117 -1.42 17.30 3.01
CA GLU A 117 -1.53 18.76 2.86
C GLU A 117 -0.16 19.43 2.86
N ASN A 118 0.75 18.99 3.73
CA ASN A 118 2.11 19.51 3.85
C ASN A 118 3.03 19.10 2.68
N VAL A 119 2.86 17.88 2.15
CA VAL A 119 3.70 17.35 1.07
C VAL A 119 3.24 17.81 -0.32
N LEU A 120 1.93 18.03 -0.50
CA LEU A 120 1.40 18.53 -1.75
C LEU A 120 1.62 20.04 -1.88
N PRO A 121 2.11 20.53 -3.02
CA PRO A 121 2.18 21.97 -3.26
C PRO A 121 0.76 22.56 -3.33
N GLU A 122 0.59 23.80 -2.86
CA GLU A 122 -0.72 24.47 -2.71
C GLU A 122 -1.60 24.38 -3.98
N HIS A 123 -1.01 24.54 -5.17
CA HIS A 123 -1.74 24.44 -6.44
C HIS A 123 -2.37 23.06 -6.72
N ARG A 124 -2.03 22.03 -5.93
CA ARG A 124 -2.57 20.66 -5.99
C ARG A 124 -3.47 20.31 -4.81
N HIS A 125 -3.74 21.24 -3.90
CA HIS A 125 -4.63 21.00 -2.76
C HIS A 125 -6.07 20.68 -3.18
N ASN A 126 -6.47 21.03 -4.40
CA ASN A 126 -7.72 20.57 -5.00
C ASN A 126 -7.82 19.03 -5.12
N LEU A 127 -6.71 18.30 -5.00
CA LEU A 127 -6.69 16.84 -4.97
C LEU A 127 -6.96 16.27 -3.57
N LEU A 128 -6.84 17.04 -2.49
CA LEU A 128 -7.00 16.54 -1.12
C LEU A 128 -8.36 15.84 -0.90
N PRO A 129 -9.52 16.42 -1.33
CA PRO A 129 -10.81 15.75 -1.14
C PRO A 129 -10.93 14.42 -1.91
N LEU A 130 -10.20 14.28 -3.02
CA LEU A 130 -10.20 13.04 -3.79
C LEU A 130 -9.31 11.97 -3.13
N ASN A 131 -8.16 12.36 -2.58
CA ASN A 131 -7.30 11.45 -1.82
C ASN A 131 -7.99 10.98 -0.54
N GLU A 132 -8.70 11.87 0.16
CA GLU A 132 -9.52 11.54 1.33
C GLU A 132 -10.59 10.50 1.00
N LYS A 133 -11.37 10.72 -0.07
CA LYS A 133 -12.34 9.73 -0.54
C LYS A 133 -11.68 8.41 -0.90
N ALA A 134 -10.52 8.42 -1.56
CA ALA A 134 -9.79 7.20 -1.89
C ALA A 134 -9.36 6.43 -0.63
N LEU A 135 -8.82 7.11 0.38
CA LEU A 135 -8.49 6.53 1.69
C LEU A 135 -9.73 5.89 2.34
N GLN A 136 -10.85 6.61 2.35
CA GLN A 136 -12.11 6.12 2.93
C GLN A 136 -12.62 4.87 2.20
N ARG A 137 -12.55 4.83 0.87
CA ARG A 137 -12.92 3.64 0.09
C ARG A 137 -12.00 2.46 0.37
N GLY A 138 -10.72 2.71 0.59
CA GLY A 138 -9.76 1.69 1.04
C GLY A 138 -10.13 1.10 2.40
N LYS A 139 -10.57 1.94 3.34
CA LYS A 139 -11.07 1.50 4.64
C LYS A 139 -12.29 0.61 4.54
N GLU A 140 -13.27 1.00 3.72
CA GLU A 140 -14.51 0.25 3.49
C GLU A 140 -14.25 -1.18 2.99
N VAL A 141 -13.17 -1.40 2.23
CA VAL A 141 -12.79 -2.74 1.73
C VAL A 141 -12.37 -3.69 2.85
N VAL A 142 -11.81 -3.18 3.94
CA VAL A 142 -11.30 -4.00 5.06
C VAL A 142 -12.36 -4.22 6.14
N GLU A 143 -13.26 -3.26 6.33
CA GLU A 143 -14.31 -3.34 7.36
C GLU A 143 -15.57 -4.10 6.91
N GLY A 144 -15.74 -4.30 5.60
CA GLY A 144 -16.90 -4.98 4.98
C GLY A 144 -16.68 -6.47 4.78
#